data_AF-A0A4U0UNJ5-F1
#
_entry.id   AF-A0A4U0UNJ5-F1
#
_cell.length_a   1.000
_cell.length_b   1.000
_cell.length_c   1.000
_cell.angle_alpha   90.00
_cell.angle_beta   90.00
_cell.angle_gamma   90.00
#
_symmetry.space_group_name_H-M   'P 1'
#
loop_
_entity.id
_entity.type
_entity.pdbx_description
1 polymer ?
#
loop_
_entity_poly.entity_id
_entity_poly.type
_entity_poly.pdbx_seq_one_letter_code
_entity_poly.pdbx_strand_id
1 'polypeptide(L)'
;MPPKRKQPPASTRDAPKPPATAAPPKRRSKLAKEHNLTPDQEAEIAEAFSLFSAPDDTAHGGIATSEIRRCLVALNAPPADQAEMNEILATVDPERTGRVGYEYFVAVAALKMRARENDGGDGEEREREEVGRAFRLFMGGREEGVIGLGDLRRVARELREEVPEAVLRDMVREATGGGLGGVGREEFEGVMRRAGVFG
;
A
#
# COMPACT_ATOMS: atom_id res chain seq x y z
N MET A 1 -51.84 45.75 -44.08
CA MET A 1 -50.54 45.73 -43.36
C MET A 1 -50.43 47.04 -42.60
N PRO A 2 -50.50 47.03 -41.26
CA PRO A 2 -49.31 46.98 -40.38
C PRO A 2 -49.59 46.10 -39.11
N PRO A 3 -48.87 46.20 -37.96
CA PRO A 3 -47.96 45.16 -37.46
C PRO A 3 -48.45 44.36 -36.22
N LYS A 4 -47.76 43.24 -35.98
CA LYS A 4 -47.86 42.32 -34.83
C LYS A 4 -47.71 43.03 -33.46
N ARG A 5 -48.53 42.65 -32.48
CA ARG A 5 -48.32 42.93 -31.06
C ARG A 5 -48.41 41.65 -30.23
N LYS A 6 -47.37 41.44 -29.42
CA LYS A 6 -47.07 40.26 -28.59
C LYS A 6 -47.95 40.19 -27.32
N GLN A 7 -48.19 38.98 -26.83
CA GLN A 7 -48.39 38.69 -25.40
C GLN A 7 -47.40 37.61 -24.95
N PRO A 8 -46.90 37.64 -23.70
CA PRO A 8 -45.90 36.71 -23.18
C PRO A 8 -46.57 35.45 -22.58
N PRO A 9 -45.79 34.41 -22.24
CA PRO A 9 -45.81 34.07 -20.82
C PRO A 9 -44.45 33.68 -20.22
N ALA A 10 -44.44 33.77 -18.89
CA ALA A 10 -43.39 33.46 -17.94
C ALA A 10 -42.80 32.07 -18.06
N SER A 11 -41.51 31.94 -17.68
CA SER A 11 -41.01 31.02 -16.64
C SER A 11 -39.51 30.81 -16.84
N THR A 12 -38.66 31.59 -16.18
CA THR A 12 -37.24 31.23 -16.03
C THR A 12 -37.12 30.30 -14.83
N ARG A 13 -37.09 29.01 -15.14
CA ARG A 13 -36.75 27.95 -14.20
C ARG A 13 -35.24 27.98 -13.95
N ASP A 14 -34.89 27.93 -12.68
CA ASP A 14 -33.56 27.65 -12.13
C ASP A 14 -32.79 26.62 -12.98
N ALA A 15 -31.63 27.03 -13.52
CA ALA A 15 -30.70 26.13 -14.17
C ALA A 15 -29.49 25.96 -13.24
N PRO A 16 -29.16 24.73 -12.81
CA PRO A 16 -28.02 24.51 -11.94
C PRO A 16 -26.71 24.72 -12.72
N LYS A 17 -25.81 25.46 -12.08
CA LYS A 17 -24.41 25.68 -12.46
C LYS A 17 -23.70 24.33 -12.71
N PRO A 18 -22.95 24.17 -13.83
CA PRO A 18 -22.19 22.94 -14.06
C PRO A 18 -21.15 22.74 -12.96
N PRO A 19 -20.95 21.50 -12.46
CA PRO A 19 -19.94 21.22 -11.45
C PRO A 19 -18.53 21.40 -12.01
N ALA A 20 -17.63 21.80 -11.11
CA ALA A 20 -16.24 22.11 -11.38
C ALA A 20 -15.52 20.98 -12.13
N THR A 21 -14.66 21.40 -13.05
CA THR A 21 -13.74 20.61 -13.87
C THR A 21 -13.06 19.47 -13.11
N ALA A 22 -13.42 18.23 -13.45
CA ALA A 22 -12.57 17.08 -13.20
C ALA A 22 -11.29 17.21 -14.06
N ALA A 23 -10.13 16.95 -13.45
CA ALA A 23 -8.86 16.90 -14.17
C ALA A 23 -8.93 15.88 -15.33
N PRO A 24 -8.25 16.14 -16.46
CA PRO A 24 -8.26 15.22 -17.59
C PRO A 24 -7.70 13.84 -17.17
N PRO A 25 -8.28 12.73 -17.65
CA PRO A 25 -7.79 11.40 -17.28
C PRO A 25 -6.35 11.22 -17.73
N LYS A 26 -5.47 10.81 -16.81
CA LYS A 26 -4.08 10.45 -17.11
C LYS A 26 -4.08 9.39 -18.23
N ARG A 27 -3.46 9.69 -19.37
CA ARG A 27 -3.44 8.79 -20.53
C ARG A 27 -2.35 7.73 -20.33
N ARG A 28 -2.75 6.45 -20.35
CA ARG A 28 -1.83 5.31 -20.30
C ARG A 28 -0.95 5.21 -21.55
N SER A 29 0.33 4.87 -21.39
CA SER A 29 1.21 4.60 -22.53
C SER A 29 0.83 3.30 -23.26
N LYS A 30 1.48 3.02 -24.41
CA LYS A 30 1.32 1.74 -25.11
C LYS A 30 1.79 0.57 -24.25
N LEU A 31 2.94 0.73 -23.60
CA LEU A 31 3.55 -0.27 -22.73
C LEU A 31 2.64 -0.59 -21.52
N ALA A 32 2.04 0.44 -20.91
CA ALA A 32 1.06 0.23 -19.84
C ALA A 32 -0.20 -0.51 -20.31
N LYS A 33 -0.65 -0.29 -21.55
CA LYS A 33 -1.78 -1.06 -22.10
C LYS A 33 -1.39 -2.52 -22.36
N GLU A 34 -0.20 -2.78 -22.87
CA GLU A 34 0.32 -4.14 -23.11
C GLU A 34 0.41 -4.95 -21.81
N HIS A 35 0.80 -4.29 -20.73
CA HIS A 35 0.91 -4.92 -19.41
C HIS A 35 -0.35 -4.77 -18.52
N ASN A 36 -1.46 -4.24 -19.06
CA ASN A 36 -2.71 -4.00 -18.35
C ASN A 36 -2.58 -3.13 -17.08
N LEU A 37 -1.61 -2.24 -17.05
CA LEU A 37 -1.38 -1.31 -15.95
C LEU A 37 -2.45 -0.20 -15.93
N THR A 38 -2.81 0.22 -14.73
CA THR A 38 -3.56 1.47 -14.49
C THR A 38 -2.63 2.68 -14.66
N PRO A 39 -3.17 3.89 -14.88
CA PRO A 39 -2.33 5.08 -15.00
C PRO A 39 -1.49 5.36 -13.74
N ASP A 40 -1.99 4.98 -12.57
CA ASP A 40 -1.30 5.21 -11.30
C ASP A 40 -0.20 4.16 -11.07
N GLN A 41 -0.45 2.87 -11.36
CA GLN A 41 0.61 1.85 -11.35
C GLN A 41 1.74 2.18 -12.34
N GLU A 42 1.40 2.66 -13.54
CA GLU A 42 2.39 3.11 -14.51
C GLU A 42 3.23 4.27 -13.96
N ALA A 43 2.60 5.24 -13.30
CA ALA A 43 3.30 6.37 -12.69
C ALA A 43 4.23 5.91 -11.55
N GLU A 44 3.78 5.02 -10.68
CA GLU A 44 4.61 4.44 -9.61
C GLU A 44 5.84 3.72 -10.17
N ILE A 45 5.65 2.90 -11.22
CA ILE A 45 6.75 2.20 -11.90
C ILE A 45 7.75 3.19 -12.50
N ALA A 46 7.26 4.25 -13.15
CA ALA A 46 8.11 5.27 -13.76
C ALA A 46 8.91 6.06 -12.70
N GLU A 47 8.28 6.44 -11.59
CA GLU A 47 8.93 7.14 -10.48
C GLU A 47 9.98 6.26 -9.81
N ALA A 48 9.65 5.01 -9.50
CA ALA A 48 10.59 4.07 -8.92
C ALA A 48 11.78 3.82 -9.86
N PHE A 49 11.54 3.67 -11.16
CA PHE A 49 12.61 3.49 -12.14
C PHE A 49 13.53 4.72 -12.22
N SER A 50 12.95 5.91 -12.30
CA SER A 50 13.70 7.17 -12.38
C SER A 50 14.54 7.46 -11.13
N LEU A 51 14.17 6.91 -9.96
CA LEU A 51 14.92 7.08 -8.73
C LEU A 51 16.29 6.37 -8.78
N PHE A 52 16.38 5.26 -9.52
CA PHE A 52 17.57 4.41 -9.58
C PHE A 52 18.23 4.39 -10.95
N SER A 53 17.65 5.03 -11.98
CA SER A 53 18.26 5.08 -13.30
C SER A 53 19.43 6.05 -13.31
N ALA A 54 20.46 5.69 -14.08
CA ALA A 54 21.52 6.64 -14.36
C ALA A 54 20.98 7.72 -15.31
N PRO A 55 21.43 8.97 -15.17
CA PRO A 55 21.18 9.98 -16.19
C PRO A 55 22.04 9.64 -17.42
N ASP A 56 21.52 8.82 -18.32
CA ASP A 56 22.04 8.63 -19.68
C ASP A 56 21.08 9.25 -20.72
N ASP A 57 21.56 9.42 -21.96
CA ASP A 57 20.88 10.14 -23.07
C ASP A 57 19.56 9.50 -23.57
N THR A 58 19.01 8.53 -22.85
CA THR A 58 17.71 7.91 -23.16
C THR A 58 16.64 8.47 -22.24
N ALA A 59 15.39 8.55 -22.74
CA ALA A 59 14.28 9.21 -22.03
C ALA A 59 13.97 8.66 -20.62
N HIS A 60 14.53 7.50 -20.24
CA HIS A 60 14.44 6.94 -18.89
C HIS A 60 15.76 6.47 -18.29
N GLY A 61 16.87 6.43 -19.04
CA GLY A 61 18.11 5.81 -18.57
C GLY A 61 18.00 4.30 -18.34
N GLY A 62 19.12 3.63 -18.14
CA GLY A 62 19.15 2.21 -17.71
C GLY A 62 19.41 2.09 -16.22
N ILE A 63 18.72 1.18 -15.52
CA ILE A 63 19.05 0.82 -14.13
C ILE A 63 20.10 -0.29 -14.11
N ALA A 64 21.05 -0.25 -13.18
CA ALA A 64 21.99 -1.36 -13.02
C ALA A 64 21.26 -2.59 -12.45
N THR A 65 21.67 -3.80 -12.85
CA THR A 65 21.05 -5.05 -12.34
C THR A 65 21.10 -5.18 -10.82
N SER A 66 22.12 -4.61 -10.19
CA SER A 66 22.25 -4.52 -8.72
C SER A 66 21.12 -3.72 -8.05
N GLU A 67 20.52 -2.77 -8.78
CA GLU A 67 19.48 -1.88 -8.27
C GLU A 67 18.08 -2.48 -8.39
N ILE A 68 17.90 -3.53 -9.18
CA ILE A 68 16.60 -4.15 -9.45
C ILE A 68 15.87 -4.53 -8.15
N ARG A 69 16.59 -5.11 -7.19
CA ARG A 69 16.00 -5.45 -5.88
C ARG A 69 15.49 -4.19 -5.17
N ARG A 70 16.25 -3.10 -5.20
CA ARG A 70 15.87 -1.83 -4.56
C ARG A 70 14.68 -1.17 -5.25
N CYS A 71 14.63 -1.20 -6.60
CA CYS A 71 13.47 -0.75 -7.37
C CYS A 71 12.21 -1.54 -7.02
N LEU A 72 12.30 -2.87 -6.95
CA LEU A 72 11.17 -3.75 -6.61
C LEU A 72 10.69 -3.54 -5.17
N VAL A 73 11.61 -3.29 -4.23
CA VAL A 73 11.26 -2.91 -2.85
C VAL A 73 10.55 -1.56 -2.81
N ALA A 74 11.00 -0.56 -3.59
CA ALA A 74 10.35 0.74 -3.67
C ALA A 74 8.92 0.67 -4.22
N LEU A 75 8.63 -0.31 -5.10
CA LEU A 75 7.29 -0.64 -5.58
C LEU A 75 6.49 -1.52 -4.63
N ASN A 76 6.99 -1.75 -3.42
CA ASN A 76 6.41 -2.63 -2.42
C ASN A 76 6.13 -4.04 -2.96
N ALA A 77 7.00 -4.53 -3.84
CA ALA A 77 6.91 -5.83 -4.48
C ALA A 77 8.27 -6.55 -4.50
N PRO A 78 8.90 -6.77 -3.33
CA PRO A 78 10.22 -7.39 -3.25
C PRO A 78 10.23 -8.81 -3.85
N PRO A 79 11.40 -9.30 -4.29
CA PRO A 79 11.63 -10.74 -4.47
C PRO A 79 11.37 -11.49 -3.15
N ALA A 80 10.64 -12.61 -3.22
CA ALA A 80 10.36 -13.51 -2.12
C ALA A 80 11.64 -14.14 -1.57
N ASP A 81 12.53 -14.58 -2.45
CA ASP A 81 13.81 -15.18 -2.09
C ASP A 81 14.91 -14.87 -3.13
N GLN A 82 16.08 -15.49 -2.93
CA GLN A 82 17.21 -15.33 -3.85
C GLN A 82 17.01 -16.09 -5.17
N ALA A 83 16.23 -17.17 -5.18
CA ALA A 83 15.96 -17.93 -6.40
C ALA A 83 15.08 -17.11 -7.34
N GLU A 84 13.99 -16.53 -6.83
CA GLU A 84 13.13 -15.64 -7.60
C GLU A 84 13.88 -14.39 -8.07
N MET A 85 14.77 -13.83 -7.24
CA MET A 85 15.64 -12.73 -7.67
C MET A 85 16.49 -13.11 -8.88
N ASN A 86 17.04 -14.33 -8.91
CA ASN A 86 17.85 -14.80 -10.03
C ASN A 86 17.02 -14.99 -11.30
N GLU A 87 15.79 -15.48 -11.18
CA GLU A 87 14.84 -15.61 -12.30
C GLU A 87 14.45 -14.24 -12.87
N ILE A 88 14.17 -13.27 -11.99
CA ILE A 88 13.91 -11.89 -12.37
C ILE A 88 15.10 -11.33 -13.16
N LEU A 89 16.32 -11.48 -12.64
CA LEU A 89 17.53 -11.00 -13.32
C LEU A 89 17.73 -11.66 -14.69
N ALA A 90 17.49 -12.97 -14.79
CA ALA A 90 17.55 -13.69 -16.07
C ALA A 90 16.48 -13.21 -17.08
N THR A 91 15.35 -12.69 -16.58
CA THR A 91 14.26 -12.16 -17.41
C THR A 91 14.54 -10.74 -17.88
N VAL A 92 15.06 -9.88 -17.01
CA VAL A 92 15.27 -8.45 -17.31
C VAL A 92 16.62 -8.15 -17.97
N ASP A 93 17.60 -9.03 -17.81
CA ASP A 93 18.93 -8.92 -18.40
C ASP A 93 19.44 -10.30 -18.90
N PRO A 94 18.77 -10.91 -19.90
CA PRO A 94 19.13 -12.22 -20.40
C PRO A 94 20.53 -12.28 -21.01
N GLU A 95 20.99 -11.15 -21.58
CA GLU A 95 22.32 -11.01 -22.18
C GLU A 95 23.41 -10.66 -21.16
N ARG A 96 23.05 -10.48 -19.88
CA ARG A 96 23.97 -10.07 -18.80
C ARG A 96 24.77 -8.81 -19.13
N THR A 97 24.09 -7.84 -19.73
CA THR A 97 24.63 -6.52 -20.05
C THR A 97 24.96 -5.72 -18.78
N GLY A 98 24.39 -6.11 -17.63
CA GLY A 98 24.51 -5.40 -16.36
C GLY A 98 23.56 -4.20 -16.25
N ARG A 99 22.74 -3.96 -17.26
CA ARG A 99 21.78 -2.85 -17.31
C ARG A 99 20.41 -3.33 -17.78
N VAL A 100 19.38 -2.74 -17.21
CA VAL A 100 17.98 -3.05 -17.50
C VAL A 100 17.30 -1.81 -18.04
N GLY A 101 16.74 -1.92 -19.24
CA GLY A 101 15.91 -0.89 -19.84
C GLY A 101 14.52 -0.83 -19.20
N TYR A 102 13.87 0.33 -19.33
CA TYR A 102 12.55 0.57 -18.75
C TYR A 102 11.51 -0.47 -19.18
N GLU A 103 11.50 -0.87 -20.45
CA GLU A 103 10.53 -1.85 -20.99
C GLU A 103 10.63 -3.21 -20.27
N TYR A 104 11.85 -3.71 -20.06
CA TYR A 104 12.10 -4.96 -19.35
C TYR A 104 11.72 -4.87 -17.87
N PHE A 105 12.00 -3.73 -17.23
CA PHE A 105 11.61 -3.49 -15.85
C PHE A 105 10.09 -3.45 -15.68
N VAL A 106 9.37 -2.74 -16.56
CA VAL A 106 7.90 -2.63 -16.53
C VAL A 106 7.25 -4.01 -16.66
N ALA A 107 7.76 -4.88 -17.53
CA ALA A 107 7.23 -6.22 -17.70
C ALA A 107 7.27 -7.05 -16.40
N VAL A 108 8.39 -6.99 -15.66
CA VAL A 108 8.54 -7.66 -14.37
C VAL A 108 7.76 -6.96 -13.26
N ALA A 109 7.81 -5.62 -13.20
CA ALA A 109 7.06 -4.86 -12.20
C ALA A 109 5.56 -5.11 -12.32
N ALA A 110 5.02 -5.13 -13.54
CA ALA A 110 3.62 -5.50 -13.79
C ALA A 110 3.31 -6.93 -13.38
N LEU A 111 4.23 -7.88 -13.54
CA LEU A 111 4.08 -9.26 -13.06
C LEU A 111 4.07 -9.34 -11.54
N LYS A 112 4.95 -8.59 -10.90
CA LYS A 112 5.04 -8.52 -9.45
C LYS A 112 3.81 -7.87 -8.81
N MET A 113 3.34 -6.76 -9.40
CA MET A 113 2.13 -6.06 -8.94
C MET A 113 0.89 -6.94 -9.15
N ARG A 114 0.72 -7.60 -10.30
CA ARG A 114 -0.41 -8.51 -10.52
C ARG A 114 -0.33 -9.77 -9.67
N ALA A 115 0.87 -10.30 -9.40
CA ALA A 115 1.02 -11.43 -8.51
C ALA A 115 0.52 -11.03 -7.11
N ARG A 116 0.91 -9.86 -6.61
CA ARG A 116 0.38 -9.30 -5.36
C ARG A 116 -1.13 -9.05 -5.38
N GLU A 117 -1.70 -8.58 -6.49
CA GLU A 117 -3.14 -8.34 -6.62
C GLU A 117 -3.96 -9.64 -6.76
N ASN A 118 -3.43 -10.64 -7.45
CA ASN A 118 -4.06 -11.96 -7.60
C ASN A 118 -3.84 -12.86 -6.38
N ASP A 119 -2.75 -12.65 -5.64
CA ASP A 119 -2.60 -13.00 -4.21
C ASP A 119 -3.48 -12.08 -3.34
N GLY A 120 -4.68 -11.72 -3.80
CA GLY A 120 -5.72 -11.07 -3.00
C GLY A 120 -6.22 -11.90 -1.82
N GLY A 121 -5.59 -13.06 -1.53
CA GLY A 121 -5.68 -13.79 -0.26
C GLY A 121 -4.54 -13.50 0.74
N ASP A 122 -3.41 -12.95 0.28
CA ASP A 122 -2.21 -12.72 1.09
C ASP A 122 -2.22 -11.40 1.85
N GLY A 123 -3.00 -10.40 1.44
CA GLY A 123 -3.06 -9.14 2.17
C GLY A 123 -3.56 -9.35 3.60
N GLU A 124 -4.69 -10.05 3.72
CA GLU A 124 -5.27 -10.45 5.00
C GLU A 124 -4.42 -11.49 5.73
N GLU A 125 -3.76 -12.42 5.01
CA GLU A 125 -2.90 -13.43 5.63
C GLU A 125 -1.61 -12.82 6.17
N ARG A 126 -0.96 -11.93 5.42
CA ARG A 126 0.22 -11.18 5.87
C ARG A 126 -0.13 -10.23 7.00
N GLU A 127 -1.27 -9.54 6.93
CA GLU A 127 -1.79 -8.74 8.05
C GLU A 127 -2.01 -9.65 9.28
N ARG A 128 -2.64 -10.81 9.10
CA ARG A 128 -2.83 -11.79 10.19
C ARG A 128 -1.52 -12.30 10.76
N GLU A 129 -0.51 -12.51 9.94
CA GLU A 129 0.82 -12.92 10.37
C GLU A 129 1.55 -11.79 11.13
N GLU A 130 1.49 -10.57 10.63
CA GLU A 130 2.06 -9.38 11.28
C GLU A 130 1.42 -9.11 12.62
N VAL A 131 0.09 -9.13 12.68
CA VAL A 131 -0.70 -9.07 13.91
C VAL A 131 -0.30 -10.21 14.86
N GLY A 132 -0.16 -11.43 14.34
CA GLY A 132 0.25 -12.59 15.12
C GLY A 132 1.66 -12.45 15.71
N ARG A 133 2.62 -11.93 14.93
CA ARG A 133 3.99 -11.65 15.39
C ARG A 133 4.00 -10.55 16.47
N ALA A 134 3.28 -9.46 16.25
CA ALA A 134 3.18 -8.37 17.21
C ALA A 134 2.51 -8.82 18.53
N PHE A 135 1.42 -9.59 18.44
CA PHE A 135 0.74 -10.15 19.60
C PHE A 135 1.68 -10.98 20.48
N ARG A 136 2.50 -11.86 19.88
CA ARG A 136 3.51 -12.65 20.61
C ARG A 136 4.58 -11.77 21.27
N LEU A 137 5.02 -10.70 20.62
CA LEU A 137 5.95 -9.72 21.18
C LEU A 137 5.35 -9.05 22.44
N PHE A 138 4.09 -8.64 22.36
CA PHE A 138 3.39 -8.10 23.53
C PHE A 138 3.26 -9.15 24.64
N MET A 139 3.07 -10.43 24.35
CA MET A 139 3.06 -11.50 25.36
C MET A 139 4.44 -11.93 25.89
N GLY A 140 5.52 -11.29 25.47
CA GLY A 140 6.88 -11.61 25.91
C GLY A 140 7.43 -12.89 25.27
N GLY A 141 6.97 -13.20 24.06
CA GLY A 141 7.42 -14.34 23.27
C GLY A 141 6.69 -15.66 23.56
N ARG A 142 5.65 -15.65 24.40
CA ARG A 142 4.81 -16.85 24.61
C ARG A 142 4.07 -17.23 23.33
N GLU A 143 3.94 -18.53 23.07
CA GLU A 143 3.19 -19.04 21.91
C GLU A 143 1.67 -18.94 22.11
N GLU A 144 1.20 -19.14 23.34
CA GLU A 144 -0.21 -19.10 23.71
C GLU A 144 -0.46 -18.17 24.89
N GLY A 145 -1.71 -17.69 25.00
CA GLY A 145 -2.18 -16.88 26.12
C GLY A 145 -2.81 -15.56 25.67
N VAL A 146 -2.86 -14.63 26.63
CA VAL A 146 -3.43 -13.29 26.47
C VAL A 146 -2.41 -12.24 26.93
N ILE A 147 -2.55 -11.02 26.44
CA ILE A 147 -1.77 -9.86 26.91
C ILE A 147 -2.39 -9.40 28.23
N GLY A 148 -1.64 -9.58 29.32
CA GLY A 148 -2.04 -9.13 30.66
C GLY A 148 -1.46 -7.76 31.03
N LEU A 149 -1.82 -7.27 32.23
CA LEU A 149 -1.25 -6.02 32.78
C LEU A 149 0.27 -6.08 32.93
N GLY A 150 0.81 -7.25 33.29
CA GLY A 150 2.25 -7.45 33.40
C GLY A 150 2.99 -7.29 32.08
N ASP A 151 2.36 -7.71 30.98
CA ASP A 151 2.88 -7.57 29.64
C ASP A 151 2.89 -6.10 29.19
N LEU A 152 1.78 -5.39 29.38
CA LEU A 152 1.72 -3.96 29.07
C LEU A 152 2.69 -3.12 29.90
N ARG A 153 2.87 -3.46 31.19
CA ARG A 153 3.87 -2.79 32.06
C ARG A 153 5.29 -3.01 31.55
N ARG A 154 5.59 -4.22 31.04
CA ARG A 154 6.89 -4.53 30.43
C ARG A 154 7.10 -3.68 29.18
N VAL A 155 6.13 -3.66 28.26
CA VAL A 155 6.20 -2.90 27.01
C VAL A 155 6.35 -1.40 27.29
N ALA A 156 5.55 -0.83 28.19
CA ALA A 156 5.67 0.59 28.57
C ALA A 156 7.07 0.94 29.09
N ARG A 157 7.67 0.05 29.91
CA ARG A 157 9.04 0.24 30.41
C ARG A 157 10.09 0.12 29.30
N GLU A 158 9.92 -0.80 28.36
CA GLU A 158 10.81 -0.94 27.19
C GLU A 158 10.76 0.31 26.29
N LEU A 159 9.59 0.91 26.14
CA LEU A 159 9.37 2.18 25.42
C LEU A 159 9.75 3.42 26.25
N ARG A 160 10.16 3.25 27.51
CA ARG A 160 10.47 4.33 28.46
C ARG A 160 9.30 5.29 28.70
N GLU A 161 8.07 4.78 28.62
CA GLU A 161 6.85 5.53 28.93
C GLU A 161 6.41 5.28 30.38
N GLU A 162 6.10 6.36 31.09
CA GLU A 162 5.52 6.28 32.43
C GLU A 162 4.00 6.18 32.34
N VAL A 163 3.49 4.95 32.33
CA VAL A 163 2.05 4.68 32.28
C VAL A 163 1.56 4.18 33.65
N PRO A 164 0.64 4.92 34.32
CA PRO A 164 0.07 4.49 35.59
C PRO A 164 -0.71 3.18 35.47
N GLU A 165 -0.72 2.38 36.53
CA GLU A 165 -1.42 1.08 36.53
C GLU A 165 -2.93 1.21 36.26
N ALA A 166 -3.56 2.33 36.67
CA ALA A 166 -4.95 2.61 36.35
C ALA A 166 -5.19 2.73 34.83
N VAL A 167 -4.29 3.41 34.12
CA VAL A 167 -4.38 3.57 32.66
C VAL A 167 -4.18 2.23 31.96
N LEU A 168 -3.22 1.41 32.41
CA LEU A 168 -3.03 0.06 31.86
C LEU A 168 -4.27 -0.84 32.03
N ARG A 169 -4.98 -0.70 33.17
CA ARG A 169 -6.25 -1.40 33.41
C ARG A 169 -7.35 -0.91 32.48
N ASP A 170 -7.43 0.40 32.26
CA ASP A 170 -8.40 0.98 31.33
C ASP A 170 -8.13 0.54 29.89
N MET A 171 -6.86 0.45 29.46
CA MET A 171 -6.49 -0.07 28.14
C MET A 171 -6.94 -1.52 27.93
N VAL A 172 -6.73 -2.40 28.91
CA VAL A 172 -7.21 -3.79 28.83
C VAL A 172 -8.73 -3.82 28.77
N ARG A 173 -9.40 -3.04 29.63
CA ARG A 173 -10.86 -2.99 29.70
C ARG A 173 -11.48 -2.48 28.40
N GLU A 174 -10.87 -1.49 27.77
CA GLU A 174 -11.33 -0.92 26.50
C GLU A 174 -11.15 -1.92 25.36
N ALA A 175 -10.01 -2.61 25.31
CA ALA A 175 -9.73 -3.60 24.28
C ALA A 175 -10.70 -4.80 24.32
N THR A 176 -11.08 -5.26 25.52
CA THR A 176 -11.94 -6.44 25.74
C THR A 176 -13.44 -6.10 25.85
N GLY A 177 -13.83 -4.84 25.67
CA GLY A 177 -15.22 -4.42 25.85
C GLY A 177 -15.74 -4.57 27.29
N GLY A 178 -14.87 -4.51 28.29
CA GLY A 178 -15.22 -4.59 29.71
C GLY A 178 -14.78 -5.86 30.44
N GLY A 179 -14.15 -6.81 29.74
CA GLY A 179 -13.59 -8.03 30.34
C GLY A 179 -12.29 -7.78 31.10
N LEU A 180 -12.10 -8.47 32.24
CA LEU A 180 -10.88 -8.37 33.06
C LEU A 180 -9.87 -9.49 32.76
N GLY A 181 -10.12 -10.33 31.77
CA GLY A 181 -9.36 -11.55 31.48
C GLY A 181 -8.02 -11.36 30.78
N GLY A 182 -7.68 -10.14 30.34
CA GLY A 182 -6.55 -9.87 29.44
C GLY A 182 -7.00 -9.80 27.97
N VAL A 183 -6.13 -9.29 27.10
CA VAL A 183 -6.44 -9.04 25.69
C VAL A 183 -6.00 -10.24 24.84
N GLY A 184 -6.96 -10.91 24.20
CA GLY A 184 -6.75 -11.97 23.24
C GLY A 184 -6.39 -11.45 21.84
N ARG A 185 -6.11 -12.38 20.93
CA ARG A 185 -5.65 -12.05 19.57
C ARG A 185 -6.65 -11.21 18.79
N GLU A 186 -7.93 -11.56 18.81
CA GLU A 186 -8.97 -10.86 18.06
C GLU A 186 -9.20 -9.43 18.58
N GLU A 187 -9.16 -9.25 19.90
CA GLU A 187 -9.28 -7.95 20.56
C GLU A 187 -8.08 -7.06 20.23
N PHE A 188 -6.87 -7.63 20.25
CA PHE A 188 -5.64 -6.95 19.86
C PHE A 188 -5.65 -6.52 18.39
N GLU A 189 -6.09 -7.39 17.48
CA GLU A 189 -6.29 -7.05 16.07
C GLU A 189 -7.27 -5.87 15.92
N GLY A 190 -8.40 -5.92 16.63
CA GLY A 190 -9.38 -4.85 16.63
C GLY A 190 -8.81 -3.52 17.11
N VAL A 191 -7.96 -3.54 18.15
CA VAL A 191 -7.24 -2.34 18.63
C VAL A 191 -6.29 -1.81 17.55
N MET A 192 -5.48 -2.67 16.93
CA MET A 192 -4.53 -2.26 15.89
C MET A 192 -5.23 -1.66 14.66
N ARG A 193 -6.36 -2.25 14.24
CA ARG A 193 -7.18 -1.73 13.14
C ARG A 193 -7.77 -0.35 13.47
N ARG A 194 -8.30 -0.17 14.69
CA ARG A 194 -8.81 1.15 15.14
C ARG A 194 -7.71 2.21 15.26
N ALA A 195 -6.49 1.79 15.58
CA ALA A 195 -5.32 2.67 15.66
C ALA A 195 -4.75 3.06 14.28
N GLY A 196 -5.30 2.53 13.18
CA GLY A 196 -4.84 2.83 11.82
C GLY A 196 -3.51 2.15 11.46
N VAL A 197 -3.13 1.09 12.17
CA VAL A 197 -1.92 0.30 11.85
C VAL A 197 -2.14 -0.51 10.56
N PHE A 198 -3.38 -0.92 10.31
CA PHE A 198 -3.82 -1.64 9.12
C PHE A 198 -5.09 -0.97 8.59
N GLY A 199 -4.94 -0.13 7.57
CA GLY A 199 -6.02 0.66 6.98
C GLY A 199 -5.57 1.47 5.78
#